data_AF-A0A6J1J052-F1
#
_entry.id   AF-A0A6J1J052-F1
#
_cell.length_a   1.000
_cell.length_b   1.000
_cell.length_c   1.000
_cell.angle_alpha   90.00
_cell.angle_beta   90.00
_cell.angle_gamma   90.00
#
_symmetry.space_group_name_H-M   'P 1'
#
loop_
_entity.id
_entity.type
_entity.pdbx_description
1 polymer ?
#
loop_
_entity_poly.entity_id
_entity_poly.type
_entity_poly.pdbx_seq_one_letter_code
_entity_poly.pdbx_strand_id
1 'polypeptide(L)'
;MNKMESHRCSSLFLLLFLSILFVGAFASGHIFESTILQVQKACPVNFEVANYTIITGKCKGPKYTANICCSALAEFACPYAKYLNDLTNNCASTMFTYINLYGKYPPGPKAN
;
A
#
# COMPACT_ATOMS: atom_id res chain seq x y z
N MET A 1 -47.25 -2.66 -37.62
CA MET A 1 -46.25 -3.59 -37.03
C MET A 1 -44.89 -3.09 -37.49
N ASN A 2 -43.96 -2.58 -36.68
CA ASN A 2 -43.48 -3.12 -35.41
C ASN A 2 -42.98 -1.98 -34.50
N LYS A 3 -43.82 -1.65 -33.51
CA LYS A 3 -43.38 -1.14 -32.21
C LYS A 3 -42.74 -2.33 -31.49
N MET A 4 -41.63 -2.09 -30.77
CA MET A 4 -40.80 -3.05 -30.00
C MET A 4 -39.59 -3.63 -30.73
N GLU A 5 -38.46 -2.90 -30.71
CA GLU A 5 -37.11 -3.46 -30.46
C GLU A 5 -36.27 -2.43 -29.65
N SER A 6 -36.92 -1.52 -28.91
CA SER A 6 -36.27 -0.51 -28.04
C SER A 6 -35.92 -1.03 -26.64
N HIS A 7 -36.09 -2.34 -26.39
CA HIS A 7 -35.90 -2.98 -25.08
C HIS A 7 -34.66 -3.87 -25.00
N ARG A 8 -34.03 -4.21 -26.13
CA ARG A 8 -32.86 -5.12 -26.16
C ARG A 8 -31.50 -4.40 -26.08
N CYS A 9 -31.46 -3.11 -26.40
CA CYS A 9 -30.26 -2.28 -26.20
C CYS A 9 -30.13 -1.79 -24.73
N SER A 10 -31.27 -1.61 -24.04
CA SER A 10 -31.32 -1.16 -22.64
C SER A 10 -30.70 -2.18 -21.66
N SER A 11 -30.88 -3.47 -21.93
CA SER A 11 -30.34 -4.56 -21.09
C SER A 11 -28.80 -4.67 -21.17
N LEU A 12 -28.22 -4.48 -22.35
CA LEU A 12 -26.76 -4.51 -22.53
C LEU A 12 -26.06 -3.31 -21.85
N PHE A 13 -26.71 -2.15 -21.87
CA PHE A 13 -26.20 -0.95 -21.19
C PHE A 13 -26.23 -1.13 -19.67
N LEU A 14 -27.28 -1.74 -19.12
CA LEU A 14 -27.40 -2.01 -17.68
C LEU A 14 -26.35 -3.01 -17.17
N LEU A 15 -26.00 -4.03 -17.98
CA LEU A 15 -24.96 -5.02 -17.66
C LEU A 15 -23.54 -4.43 -17.74
N LEU A 16 -23.29 -3.48 -18.65
CA LEU A 16 -22.02 -2.73 -18.71
C LEU A 16 -21.86 -1.79 -17.50
N PHE A 17 -22.93 -1.16 -17.00
CA PHE A 17 -22.86 -0.34 -15.79
C PHE A 17 -22.62 -1.16 -14.52
N LEU A 18 -23.16 -2.37 -14.44
CA LEU A 18 -22.98 -3.26 -13.27
C LEU A 18 -21.54 -3.78 -13.14
N SER A 19 -20.82 -3.91 -14.25
CA SER A 19 -19.40 -4.29 -14.24
C SER A 19 -18.46 -3.14 -13.85
N ILE A 20 -18.84 -1.89 -14.14
CA ILE A 20 -18.04 -0.70 -13.74
C ILE A 20 -18.09 -0.47 -12.22
N LEU A 21 -19.19 -0.83 -11.55
CA LEU A 21 -19.29 -0.76 -10.09
C LEU A 21 -18.30 -1.70 -9.35
N PHE A 22 -17.81 -2.76 -10.01
CA PHE A 22 -16.82 -3.66 -9.43
C PHE A 22 -15.38 -3.09 -9.46
N VAL A 23 -15.12 -2.05 -10.26
CA VAL A 23 -13.79 -1.44 -10.46
C VAL A 23 -13.65 -0.12 -9.68
N GLY A 24 -14.61 0.20 -8.80
CA GLY A 24 -14.56 1.38 -7.92
C GLY A 24 -13.98 1.11 -6.53
N ALA A 25 -13.60 -0.13 -6.23
CA ALA A 25 -13.09 -0.54 -4.92
C ALA A 25 -11.64 -1.04 -4.97
N PHE A 26 -10.74 -0.34 -5.68
CA PHE A 26 -9.39 -0.17 -5.14
C PHE A 26 -9.42 1.05 -4.22
N ALA A 27 -10.15 0.91 -3.13
CA ALA A 27 -9.70 1.52 -1.90
C ALA A 27 -8.35 0.87 -1.62
N SER A 28 -7.26 1.56 -1.96
CA SER A 28 -5.97 1.35 -1.29
C SER A 28 -6.14 1.83 0.15
N GLY A 29 -7.01 1.15 0.88
CA GLY A 29 -7.01 1.14 2.32
C GLY A 29 -5.88 0.21 2.70
N HIS A 30 -4.88 0.74 3.39
CA HIS A 30 -3.94 -0.08 4.14
C HIS A 30 -4.75 -1.05 5.00
N ILE A 31 -4.87 -2.31 4.57
CA ILE A 31 -5.27 -3.41 5.45
C ILE A 31 -4.04 -3.69 6.31
N PHE A 32 -3.94 -3.00 7.44
CA PHE A 32 -3.06 -3.40 8.53
C PHE A 32 -3.82 -3.28 9.84
N GLU A 33 -4.92 -4.02 9.94
CA GLU A 33 -5.34 -4.47 11.26
C GLU A 33 -5.76 -5.93 11.18
N SER A 34 -4.75 -6.79 11.23
CA SER A 34 -4.90 -8.14 11.73
C SER A 34 -4.05 -8.18 12.98
N THR A 35 -4.67 -8.06 14.15
CA THR A 35 -4.02 -8.37 15.44
C THR A 35 -3.85 -9.88 15.49
N ILE A 36 -2.90 -10.37 14.71
CA ILE A 36 -2.43 -11.71 14.87
C ILE A 36 -1.13 -11.61 15.65
N LEU A 37 -1.09 -12.34 16.76
CA LEU A 37 0.14 -12.69 17.45
C LEU A 37 0.91 -13.70 16.57
N GLN A 38 1.23 -13.29 15.33
CA GLN A 38 2.09 -14.07 14.46
C GLN A 38 3.47 -13.99 15.10
N VAL A 39 3.96 -15.11 15.59
CA VAL A 39 5.41 -15.29 15.81
C VAL A 39 6.03 -15.35 14.43
N GLN A 40 6.19 -14.17 13.83
CA GLN A 40 6.91 -13.99 12.59
C GLN A 40 8.38 -14.31 12.86
N LYS A 41 9.02 -15.01 11.92
CA LYS A 41 10.46 -15.26 11.98
C LYS A 41 11.20 -13.93 11.98
N ALA A 42 12.34 -13.90 12.68
CA ALA A 42 13.22 -12.74 12.66
C ALA A 42 13.69 -12.45 11.24
N CYS A 43 13.69 -11.17 10.87
CA CYS A 43 14.19 -10.72 9.59
C CYS A 43 15.69 -11.02 9.44
N PRO A 44 16.13 -11.70 8.36
CA PRO A 44 17.55 -11.95 8.12
C PRO A 44 18.32 -10.71 7.63
N VAL A 45 17.62 -9.61 7.31
CA VAL A 45 18.20 -8.35 6.86
C VAL A 45 18.38 -7.41 8.04
N ASN A 46 19.58 -6.86 8.21
CA ASN A 46 19.86 -5.87 9.24
C ASN A 46 19.49 -4.46 8.77
N PHE A 47 18.28 -4.02 9.10
CA PHE A 47 17.82 -2.67 8.77
C PHE A 47 18.47 -1.57 9.64
N GLU A 48 19.06 -1.89 10.79
CA GLU A 48 19.71 -0.90 11.66
C GLU A 48 20.79 -0.07 10.96
N VAL A 49 21.53 -0.71 10.05
CA VAL A 49 22.68 -0.17 9.34
C VAL A 49 22.36 0.20 7.88
N ALA A 50 21.09 0.17 7.49
CA ALA A 50 20.68 0.51 6.13
C ALA A 50 20.84 2.01 5.86
N ASN A 51 21.04 2.37 4.60
CA ASN A 51 21.14 3.78 4.19
C ASN A 51 19.76 4.39 3.95
N TYR A 52 19.29 5.19 4.91
CA TYR A 52 17.97 5.86 4.88
C TYR A 52 17.95 7.19 4.11
N THR A 53 19.03 7.58 3.44
CA THR A 53 19.10 8.89 2.76
C THR A 53 18.14 8.99 1.57
N ILE A 54 17.83 7.89 0.90
CA ILE A 54 16.86 7.87 -0.22
C ILE A 54 15.48 8.31 0.27
N ILE A 55 15.06 7.81 1.44
CA ILE A 55 13.77 8.13 2.04
C ILE A 55 13.82 9.52 2.70
N THR A 56 14.75 9.74 3.63
CA THR A 56 14.84 10.98 4.41
C THR A 56 15.26 12.20 3.58
N GLY A 57 15.93 11.98 2.45
CA GLY A 57 16.32 13.02 1.51
C GLY A 57 15.16 13.52 0.63
N LYS A 58 14.26 12.62 0.22
CA LYS A 58 13.15 12.90 -0.70
C LYS A 58 11.82 13.14 0.03
N CYS A 59 11.51 12.35 1.04
CA CYS A 59 10.28 12.44 1.81
C CYS A 59 10.50 13.33 3.05
N LYS A 60 10.28 14.65 2.90
CA LYS A 60 10.54 15.67 3.93
C LYS A 60 9.26 16.40 4.35
N GLY A 61 9.19 16.76 5.63
CA GLY A 61 8.13 17.63 6.17
C GLY A 61 8.34 19.10 5.78
N PRO A 62 7.33 19.97 5.98
CA PRO A 62 6.07 19.72 6.69
C PRO A 62 4.99 19.05 5.83
N LYS A 63 5.12 19.07 4.50
CA LYS A 63 4.18 18.42 3.57
C LYS A 63 4.81 17.16 2.98
N TYR A 64 4.39 16.01 3.50
CA TYR A 64 4.78 14.71 2.97
C TYR A 64 3.99 14.40 1.70
N THR A 65 4.53 14.75 0.54
CA THR A 65 3.89 14.47 -0.75
C THR A 65 3.91 12.97 -1.04
N ALA A 66 2.74 12.33 -1.05
CA ALA A 66 2.60 10.88 -1.21
C ALA A 66 3.34 10.32 -2.43
N ASN A 67 3.23 10.95 -3.60
CA ASN A 67 3.91 10.47 -4.81
C ASN A 67 5.45 10.37 -4.64
N ILE A 68 6.05 11.39 -4.04
CA ILE A 68 7.50 11.45 -3.79
C ILE A 68 7.90 10.43 -2.73
N CYS A 69 7.15 10.37 -1.63
CA CYS A 69 7.42 9.45 -0.53
C CYS A 69 7.25 7.98 -0.95
N CYS A 70 6.19 7.65 -1.70
CA CYS A 70 5.97 6.29 -2.21
C CYS A 70 7.05 5.87 -3.20
N SER A 71 7.48 6.76 -4.10
CA SER A 71 8.58 6.49 -5.03
C SER A 71 9.90 6.24 -4.31
N ALA A 72 10.24 7.09 -3.33
CA ALA A 72 11.45 6.93 -2.52
C ALA A 72 11.42 5.64 -1.66
N LEU A 73 10.26 5.29 -1.11
CA LEU A 73 10.06 4.06 -0.35
C LEU A 73 10.21 2.84 -1.25
N ALA A 74 9.64 2.86 -2.46
CA ALA A 74 9.78 1.77 -3.42
C ALA A 74 11.26 1.57 -3.81
N GLU A 75 11.98 2.65 -4.10
CA GLU A 75 13.41 2.59 -4.44
C GLU A 75 14.25 1.99 -3.31
N PHE A 76 13.95 2.33 -2.06
CA PHE A 76 14.60 1.74 -0.88
C PHE A 76 14.21 0.27 -0.66
N ALA A 77 12.93 -0.09 -0.88
CA ALA A 77 12.39 -1.41 -0.59
C ALA A 77 12.69 -2.46 -1.68
N CYS A 78 12.83 -2.04 -2.95
CA CYS A 78 13.10 -2.90 -4.10
C CYS A 78 14.22 -3.93 -3.88
N PRO A 79 15.43 -3.58 -3.39
CA PRO A 79 16.49 -4.57 -3.16
C PRO A 79 16.13 -5.64 -2.12
N TYR A 80 15.17 -5.37 -1.23
CA TYR A 80 14.73 -6.27 -0.17
C TYR A 80 13.38 -6.94 -0.46
N ALA A 81 12.83 -6.78 -1.67
CA ALA A 81 11.48 -7.23 -2.03
C ALA A 81 11.24 -8.72 -1.72
N LYS A 82 12.26 -9.58 -1.89
CA LYS A 82 12.17 -11.01 -1.55
C LYS A 82 11.82 -11.25 -0.08
N TYR A 83 12.40 -10.47 0.83
CA TYR A 83 12.19 -10.61 2.27
C TYR A 83 10.94 -9.87 2.73
N LEU A 84 10.67 -8.71 2.13
CA LEU A 84 9.49 -7.90 2.45
C LEU A 84 8.18 -8.54 2.00
N ASN A 85 8.20 -9.32 0.90
CA ASN A 85 7.03 -10.03 0.39
C ASN A 85 6.79 -11.38 1.08
N ASP A 86 7.69 -11.83 1.96
CA ASP A 86 7.52 -13.06 2.71
C ASP A 86 6.76 -12.77 4.01
N LEU A 87 5.47 -13.12 4.00
CA LEU A 87 4.53 -12.91 5.11
C LEU A 87 4.85 -13.76 6.36
N THR A 88 5.84 -14.65 6.30
CA THR A 88 6.25 -15.49 7.45
C THR A 88 7.31 -14.84 8.35
N ASN A 89 7.88 -13.70 7.93
CA ASN A 89 8.91 -12.97 8.67
C ASN A 89 8.47 -11.54 8.99
N ASN A 90 9.15 -10.89 9.94
CA ASN A 90 8.81 -9.55 10.41
C ASN A 90 9.55 -8.42 9.67
N CYS A 91 10.18 -8.68 8.52
CA CYS A 91 11.01 -7.70 7.81
C CYS A 91 10.27 -6.41 7.46
N ALA A 92 9.00 -6.49 7.03
CA ALA A 92 8.23 -5.30 6.71
C ALA A 92 8.02 -4.39 7.93
N SER A 93 7.65 -4.98 9.08
CA SER A 93 7.44 -4.24 10.33
C SER A 93 8.75 -3.64 10.86
N THR A 94 9.84 -4.42 10.83
CA THR A 94 11.18 -3.95 11.21
C THR A 94 11.64 -2.81 10.31
N MET A 95 11.47 -2.93 9.00
CA MET A 95 11.81 -1.89 8.03
C MET A 95 11.09 -0.57 8.34
N PHE A 96 9.77 -0.61 8.50
CA PHE A 96 8.98 0.59 8.79
C PHE A 96 9.34 1.22 10.14
N THR A 97 9.68 0.41 11.15
CA THR A 97 10.15 0.91 12.45
C THR A 97 11.39 1.79 12.31
N TYR A 98 12.42 1.32 11.59
CA TYR A 98 13.65 2.10 11.40
C TYR A 98 13.43 3.28 10.45
N ILE A 99 12.59 3.15 9.42
CA ILE A 99 12.23 4.30 8.55
C ILE A 99 11.64 5.43 9.39
N ASN A 100 10.71 5.11 10.29
CA ASN A 100 10.07 6.09 11.16
C ASN A 100 11.05 6.68 12.17
N LEU A 101 11.92 5.86 12.74
CA LEU A 101 12.94 6.29 13.71
C LEU A 101 13.94 7.27 13.09
N TYR A 102 14.53 6.93 11.94
CA TYR A 102 15.52 7.77 11.28
C TYR A 102 14.91 8.97 10.54
N GLY A 103 13.72 8.80 9.95
CA GLY A 103 13.02 9.87 9.25
C GLY A 103 12.24 10.82 10.16
N LYS A 104 12.08 10.50 11.45
CA LYS A 104 11.27 11.25 12.42
C LYS A 104 9.85 11.50 11.89
N TYR A 105 9.29 10.53 11.18
CA TYR A 105 7.95 10.65 10.63
C TYR A 105 6.92 10.65 11.76
N PRO A 106 5.92 11.55 11.70
CA PRO A 106 4.89 11.60 12.72
C PRO A 106 4.16 10.25 12.77
N PRO A 107 3.80 9.76 13.96
CA PRO A 107 2.95 8.58 14.06
C PRO A 107 1.66 8.86 13.29
N GLY A 108 1.25 7.91 12.45
CA GLY A 108 -0.01 8.04 11.70
C GLY A 108 -1.19 8.29 12.65
N PRO A 109 -2.27 8.91 12.17
CA PRO A 109 -3.49 9.02 12.96
C PRO A 109 -3.92 7.61 13.38
N LYS A 110 -4.11 7.40 14.68
CA LYS A 110 -4.67 6.14 15.20
C LYS A 110 -6.07 6.02 14.60
N ALA A 111 -6.33 4.98 13.80
CA ALA A 111 -7.69 4.62 13.45
C ALA A 111 -8.41 4.18 14.75
N ASN A 112 -9.64 4.64 14.98
CA ASN A 112 -10.48 4.28 16.11
C ASN A 112 -11.65 3.41 15.67
#